data_AF-A0A9P5X0H6-F1
#
_entry.id   AF-A0A9P5X0H6-F1
#
_cell.length_a   1.000
_cell.length_b   1.000
_cell.length_c   1.000
_cell.angle_alpha   90.00
_cell.angle_beta   90.00
_cell.angle_gamma   90.00
#
_symmetry.space_group_name_H-M   'P 1'
#
loop_
_entity.id
_entity.type
_entity.pdbx_description
1 polymer ?
#
loop_
_entity_poly.entity_id
_entity_poly.type
_entity_poly.pdbx_seq_one_letter_code
_entity_poly.pdbx_strand_id
1 'polypeptide(L)' 'MCSLSSTMLNRVLSSLDKGDSTCHIASITGLAHSTISRIHSKHRSTISKSVGGCPHKLSPS' A
#
# COMPACT_ATOMS: atom_id res chain seq x y z
N MET A 1 -3.70 1.72 12.88
CA MET A 1 -2.84 0.66 12.31
C MET A 1 -1.91 0.23 13.42
N CYS A 2 -1.82 -1.06 13.75
CA CYS A 2 -0.72 -1.51 14.60
C CYS A 2 0.58 -1.12 13.89
N SER A 3 1.48 -0.45 14.60
CA SER A 3 2.77 -0.03 14.05
C SER A 3 3.52 -1.29 13.64
N LEU A 4 3.72 -1.45 12.34
CA LEU A 4 4.43 -2.60 11.78
C LEU A 4 5.91 -2.37 12.09
N SER A 5 6.58 -3.34 12.72
CA SER A 5 8.00 -3.22 13.04
C SER A 5 8.79 -2.88 11.77
N SER A 6 9.72 -1.92 11.87
CA SER A 6 10.55 -1.45 10.76
C SER A 6 11.26 -2.62 10.05
N THR A 7 11.72 -3.62 10.81
CA THR A 7 12.34 -4.84 10.28
C THR A 7 11.38 -5.62 9.38
N MET A 8 10.12 -5.73 9.81
CA MET A 8 9.11 -6.48 9.07
C MET A 8 8.65 -5.73 7.82
N LEU A 9 8.55 -4.39 7.91
CA LEU A 9 8.30 -3.54 6.76
C LEU A 9 9.41 -3.67 5.70
N ASN A 10 10.68 -3.59 6.12
CA ASN A 10 11.81 -3.78 5.20
C ASN A 10 11.80 -5.15 4.54
N ARG A 11 11.44 -6.21 5.28
CA ARG A 11 11.35 -7.57 4.73
C ARG A 11 10.28 -7.69 3.65
N VAL A 12 9.11 -7.06 3.85
CA VAL A 12 8.06 -6.98 2.83
C VAL A 12 8.53 -6.19 1.60
N LEU A 13 9.18 -5.04 1.80
CA LEU A 13 9.69 -4.23 0.70
C LEU A 13 10.72 -5.00 -0.15
N SER A 14 11.69 -5.64 0.48
CA SER A 14 12.69 -6.44 -0.22
C SER A 14 12.07 -7.58 -1.04
N SER A 15 11.01 -8.23 -0.54
CA SER A 15 10.28 -9.25 -1.31
C SER A 15 9.47 -8.65 -2.47
N LEU A 16 8.87 -7.47 -2.28
CA LEU A 16 8.18 -6.76 -3.35
C LEU A 16 9.15 -6.31 -4.46
N ASP A 17 10.36 -5.88 -4.12
CA ASP A 17 11.40 -5.51 -5.10
C ASP A 17 11.94 -6.73 -5.87
N LYS A 18 11.97 -7.91 -5.23
CA LYS A 18 12.27 -9.19 -5.89
C LYS A 18 11.15 -9.66 -6.83
N GLY A 19 9.95 -9.10 -6.71
CA GLY A 19 8.78 -9.53 -7.49
C GLY A 19 8.06 -10.74 -6.91
N ASP A 20 8.25 -11.04 -5.62
CA ASP A 20 7.53 -12.15 -4.97
C ASP A 20 6.02 -11.92 -5.01
N SER A 21 5.26 -13.01 -5.15
CA SER A 21 3.80 -12.93 -5.09
C SER A 21 3.33 -12.50 -3.69
N THR A 22 2.24 -11.73 -3.64
CA THR A 22 1.62 -11.29 -2.38
C THR A 22 1.18 -12.46 -1.50
N CYS A 23 0.79 -13.60 -2.10
CA CYS A 23 0.50 -14.83 -1.38
C CYS A 23 1.76 -15.38 -0.69
N HIS A 24 2.88 -15.45 -1.40
CA HIS A 24 4.17 -15.89 -0.82
C HIS A 24 4.62 -14.97 0.32
N ILE A 25 4.51 -13.65 0.13
CA ILE A 25 4.83 -12.65 1.16
C ILE A 25 3.95 -12.85 2.41
N ALA A 26 2.66 -13.11 2.23
CA ALA A 26 1.75 -13.38 3.34
C ALA A 26 2.16 -14.65 4.11
N SER A 27 2.56 -15.71 3.39
CA SER A 27 3.03 -16.96 4.01
C SER A 27 4.28 -16.76 4.87
N ILE A 28 5.24 -15.95 4.42
CA ILE A 28 6.51 -15.75 5.14
C ILE A 28 6.44 -14.69 6.26
N THR A 29 5.53 -13.71 6.14
CA THR A 29 5.42 -12.59 7.09
C THR A 29 4.25 -12.72 8.05
N GLY A 30 3.28 -13.58 7.75
CA GLY A 30 2.02 -13.68 8.49
C GLY A 30 1.10 -12.46 8.31
N LEU A 31 1.43 -11.54 7.40
CA LEU A 31 0.64 -10.34 7.18
C LEU A 31 -0.57 -10.63 6.31
N ALA A 32 -1.67 -9.96 6.63
CA ALA A 32 -2.85 -9.96 5.78
C ALA A 32 -2.52 -9.37 4.40
N HIS A 33 -3.16 -9.93 3.37
CA HIS A 33 -2.99 -9.52 1.98
C HIS A 33 -3.31 -8.02 1.77
N SER A 34 -4.33 -7.52 2.48
CA SER A 34 -4.70 -6.10 2.48
C SER A 34 -3.60 -5.19 3.02
N THR A 35 -2.84 -5.65 4.02
CA THR A 35 -1.69 -4.92 4.58
C THR A 35 -0.55 -4.87 3.57
N ILE A 36 -0.22 -5.99 2.94
CA ILE A 36 0.84 -6.07 1.92
C ILE A 36 0.51 -5.19 0.72
N SER A 37 -0.73 -5.25 0.21
CA SER A 37 -1.20 -4.40 -0.89
C SER A 37 -1.10 -2.91 -0.55
N ARG A 38 -1.43 -2.53 0.68
CA ARG A 38 -1.35 -1.14 1.15
C ARG A 38 0.10 -0.66 1.29
N ILE A 39 1.02 -1.52 1.77
CA ILE A 39 2.47 -1.26 1.79
C ILE A 39 2.98 -1.07 0.37
N HIS A 40 2.64 -1.99 -0.54
CA HIS A 40 3.06 -1.93 -1.94
C HIS A 40 2.61 -0.65 -2.64
N SER A 41 1.35 -0.26 -2.42
CA SER A 41 0.78 0.99 -2.94
C SER A 41 1.45 2.25 -2.39
N LYS A 42 1.92 2.22 -1.13
CA LYS A 42 2.68 3.33 -0.52
C LYS A 42 4.12 3.37 -1.01
N HIS A 43 4.75 2.21 -1.18
CA HIS A 43 6.12 2.10 -1.69
C HIS A 43 6.20 2.58 -3.14
N ARG A 44 5.25 2.15 -3.98
CA ARG A 44 5.09 2.65 -5.36
C ARG A 44 4.23 3.91 -5.44
N SER A 45 4.36 4.80 -4.46
CA SER A 45 3.65 6.10 -4.42
C SER A 45 4.06 7.06 -5.55
N THR A 46 5.10 6.72 -6.32
CA THR A 46 5.55 7.48 -7.50
C THR A 46 4.54 7.47 -8.65
N ILE A 47 3.55 6.58 -8.64
CA ILE A 47 2.42 6.69 -9.56
C ILE A 47 1.56 7.86 -9.09
N SER A 48 1.68 9.00 -9.78
CA SER A 48 0.84 10.18 -9.59
C SER A 48 -0.63 9.74 -9.61
N LYS A 49 -1.29 9.84 -8.46
CA LYS A 49 -2.72 9.59 -8.36
C LYS A 49 -3.43 10.88 -8.73
N SER A 50 -4.45 10.78 -9.56
CA SER A 50 -5.41 11.88 -9.72
C SER A 50 -5.91 12.27 -8.33
N VAL A 51 -5.78 13.54 -7.99
CA VAL A 51 -6.21 14.09 -6.70
C VAL A 51 -7.73 13.93 -6.53
N GLY A 52 -8.46 13.75 -7.64
CA GLY A 52 -9.91 13.77 -7.67
C GLY A 52 -10.44 15.18 -7.40
N GLY A 53 -11.56 15.53 -8.03
CA GLY A 53 -12.33 16.71 -7.64
C GLY A 53 -13.44 16.30 -6.68
N CYS A 54 -13.72 17.11 -5.66
CA CYS A 54 -15.01 17.08 -4.96
C CYS A 54 -15.89 18.14 -5.63
N PRO A 55 -16.70 17.78 -6.66
CA PRO A 55 -17.56 18.77 -7.31
C PRO A 55 -18.51 19.35 -6.27
N HIS A 56 -18.36 20.65 -6.00
CA HIS A 56 -19.26 21.37 -5.12
C HIS A 56 -20.53 21.75 -5.89
N LYS A 57 -21.66 21.72 -5.17
CA LYS A 57 -22.96 22.15 -5.69
C LYS A 57 -22.88 23.64 -6.03
N LEU A 58 -23.25 24.01 -7.26
CA LEU A 58 -23.43 25.41 -7.63
C LEU A 58 -24.57 25.96 -6.78
N SER A 59 -24.29 26.94 -5.92
CA SER A 59 -25.33 27.64 -5.15
C SER A 59 -26.29 28.35 -6.11
N PRO A 60 -27.62 28.26 -5.91
CA PRO A 60 -28.55 29.09 -6.67
C PRO A 60 -28.40 30.56 -6.25
N SER A 61 -28.23 31.43 -7.24
CA SER A 61 -28.30 32.90 -7.15
C SER A 61 -29.71 33.39 -6.87
#